data_AF-A0A4Y2IUL3-F1
#
_entry.id   AF-A0A4Y2IUL3-F1
#
_cell.length_a   1.000
_cell.length_b   1.000
_cell.length_c   1.000
_cell.angle_alpha   90.00
_cell.angle_beta   90.00
_cell.angle_gamma   90.00
#
_symmetry.space_group_name_H-M   'P 1'
#
loop_
_entity.id
_entity.type
_entity.pdbx_description
1 polymer ?
#
loop_
_entity_poly.entity_id
_entity_poly.type
_entity_poly.pdbx_seq_one_letter_code
_entity_poly.pdbx_strand_id
1 'polypeptide(L)'
;MTGESRDVTLQFTKASKEFLPLIRHTTDGKEAWNILKINFEPTSKARLAVLIDEFFVLKFNPEEETIGIFCKRVEEKKTEVQEFQNSLP
;
A
#
# COMPACT_ATOMS: atom_id res chain seq x y z
N MET A 1 3.94 6.38 -30.64
CA MET A 1 4.70 5.41 -29.81
C MET A 1 6.14 5.89 -29.78
N THR A 2 6.79 6.35 -28.71
CA THR A 2 6.69 6.03 -27.28
C THR A 2 7.38 7.15 -26.46
N GLY A 3 6.66 8.21 -26.11
CA GLY A 3 7.15 9.22 -25.14
C GLY A 3 7.02 8.75 -23.69
N GLU A 4 5.99 7.96 -23.38
CA GLU A 4 5.73 7.40 -22.04
C GLU A 4 6.69 6.29 -21.62
N SER A 5 7.20 5.49 -22.56
CA SER A 5 8.00 4.30 -22.20
C SER A 5 9.37 4.65 -21.60
N ARG A 6 9.96 5.78 -21.99
CA ARG A 6 11.24 6.25 -21.44
C ARG A 6 11.05 6.89 -20.08
N ASP A 7 9.96 7.63 -19.88
CA ASP A 7 9.67 8.33 -18.62
C ASP A 7 9.40 7.34 -17.48
N VAL A 8 8.59 6.30 -17.72
CA VAL A 8 8.33 5.24 -16.71
C VAL A 8 9.59 4.45 -16.39
N THR A 9 10.42 4.14 -17.39
CA THR A 9 11.69 3.39 -17.17
C THR A 9 12.69 4.23 -16.39
N LEU A 10 12.80 5.53 -16.69
CA LEU A 10 13.65 6.47 -15.96
C LEU A 10 13.13 6.73 -14.54
N GLN A 11 11.82 6.83 -14.35
CA GLN A 11 11.18 6.97 -13.05
C GLN A 11 11.39 5.71 -12.19
N PHE A 12 11.21 4.53 -12.75
CA PHE A 12 11.49 3.26 -12.08
C PHE A 12 12.97 3.13 -11.72
N THR A 13 13.88 3.49 -12.63
CA THR A 13 15.34 3.46 -12.39
C THR A 13 15.77 4.50 -11.34
N LYS A 14 15.13 5.68 -11.32
CA LYS A 14 15.41 6.73 -10.34
C LYS A 14 14.92 6.34 -8.94
N ALA A 15 13.68 5.83 -8.84
CA ALA A 15 13.16 5.25 -7.62
C ALA A 15 14.07 4.09 -7.13
N SER A 16 14.50 3.22 -8.04
CA SER A 16 15.44 2.13 -7.73
C SER A 16 16.75 2.65 -7.12
N LYS A 17 17.31 3.76 -7.64
CA LYS A 17 18.54 4.38 -7.13
C LYS A 17 18.39 4.95 -5.72
N GLU A 18 17.21 5.47 -5.37
CA GLU A 18 16.92 5.99 -4.03
C GLU A 18 16.88 4.87 -2.97
N PHE A 19 16.56 3.64 -3.37
CA PHE A 19 16.52 2.48 -2.47
C PHE A 19 17.78 1.61 -2.51
N LEU A 20 18.73 1.89 -3.41
CA LEU A 20 20.02 1.19 -3.45
C LEU A 20 20.75 1.22 -2.10
N PRO A 21 20.77 2.31 -1.31
CA PRO A 21 21.41 2.30 0.01
C PRO A 21 20.82 1.27 0.98
N LEU A 22 19.54 0.93 0.85
CA LEU A 22 18.83 -0.03 1.72
C LEU A 22 19.17 -1.48 1.37
N ILE A 23 19.38 -1.78 0.09
CA ILE A 23 19.67 -3.13 -0.40
C ILE A 23 21.15 -3.33 -0.79
N ARG A 24 22.02 -2.33 -0.61
CA ARG A 24 23.45 -2.36 -1.01
C ARG A 24 24.26 -3.53 -0.44
N HIS A 25 23.76 -4.15 0.62
CA HIS A 25 24.43 -5.25 1.31
C HIS A 25 24.01 -6.63 0.81
N THR A 26 23.05 -6.72 -0.11
CA THR A 26 22.63 -7.97 -0.74
C THR A 26 22.65 -7.84 -2.25
N THR A 27 23.12 -8.88 -2.92
CA THR A 27 23.03 -9.05 -4.38
C THR A 27 21.93 -10.05 -4.76
N ASP A 28 21.27 -10.65 -3.77
CA ASP A 28 20.14 -11.55 -3.98
C ASP A 28 18.85 -10.76 -4.14
N GLY A 29 18.17 -10.96 -5.27
CA GLY A 29 16.94 -10.23 -5.60
C GLY A 29 15.79 -10.52 -4.64
N LYS A 30 15.73 -11.73 -4.08
CA LYS A 30 14.67 -12.12 -3.13
C LYS A 30 14.88 -11.46 -1.76
N GLU A 31 16.12 -11.42 -1.30
CA GLU A 31 16.49 -10.73 -0.06
C GLU A 31 16.36 -9.21 -0.19
N ALA A 32 16.77 -8.63 -1.32
CA ALA A 32 16.55 -7.22 -1.62
C ALA A 32 15.05 -6.87 -1.58
N TRP A 33 14.20 -7.70 -2.20
CA TRP A 33 12.75 -7.55 -2.16
C TRP A 33 12.20 -7.64 -0.73
N ASN A 34 12.70 -8.56 0.10
CA ASN A 34 12.26 -8.71 1.48
C ASN A 34 12.67 -7.53 2.36
N ILE A 35 13.86 -6.95 2.16
CA ILE A 35 14.32 -5.73 2.85
C ILE A 35 13.44 -4.55 2.49
N LEU A 36 13.13 -4.36 1.20
CA LEU A 36 12.20 -3.32 0.76
C LEU A 36 10.83 -3.54 1.38
N LYS A 37 10.34 -4.79 1.37
CA LYS A 37 9.08 -5.14 1.99
C LYS A 37 9.07 -4.77 3.47
N ILE A 38 10.06 -5.12 4.28
CA ILE A 38 10.08 -4.76 5.71
C ILE A 38 10.12 -3.23 5.95
N ASN A 39 10.83 -2.47 5.10
CA ASN A 39 10.97 -1.03 5.25
C ASN A 39 9.76 -0.22 4.74
N PHE A 40 9.00 -0.77 3.79
CA PHE A 40 7.89 -0.07 3.12
C PHE A 40 6.52 -0.73 3.35
N GLU A 41 6.47 -2.00 3.75
CA GLU A 41 5.26 -2.66 4.24
C GLU A 41 4.91 -1.98 5.56
N PRO A 42 3.76 -1.30 5.64
CA PRO A 42 3.60 -0.40 6.76
C PRO A 42 3.19 -1.25 7.97
N THR A 43 4.18 -1.52 8.82
CA THR A 43 4.11 -2.36 10.02
C THR A 43 3.73 -1.54 11.27
N SER A 44 3.39 -0.27 11.09
CA SER A 44 3.28 0.69 12.19
C SER A 44 1.85 1.16 12.46
N LYS A 45 1.65 1.71 13.67
CA LYS A 45 0.43 2.41 14.11
C LYS A 45 -0.05 3.49 13.13
N ALA A 46 0.85 4.03 12.30
CA ALA A 46 0.48 4.98 11.26
C ALA A 46 -0.39 4.36 10.17
N ARG A 47 -0.17 3.09 9.78
CA ARG A 47 -1.05 2.39 8.82
C ARG A 47 -2.43 2.14 9.41
N LEU A 48 -2.47 1.75 10.68
CA LEU A 48 -3.74 1.58 11.38
C LEU A 48 -4.49 2.92 11.45
N ALA A 49 -3.81 4.02 11.75
CA ALA A 49 -4.41 5.34 11.77
C ALA A 49 -4.96 5.76 10.40
N VAL A 50 -4.23 5.47 9.31
CA VAL A 50 -4.70 5.72 7.93
C VAL A 50 -5.92 4.85 7.60
N LEU A 51 -5.89 3.55 7.90
CA LEU A 51 -7.04 2.66 7.64
C LEU A 51 -8.27 3.07 8.45
N ILE A 52 -8.08 3.51 9.69
CA ILE A 52 -9.14 4.03 10.55
C ILE A 52 -9.70 5.34 9.96
N ASP A 53 -8.83 6.26 9.55
CA ASP A 53 -9.24 7.52 8.92
C ASP A 53 -10.03 7.28 7.64
N GLU A 54 -9.52 6.42 6.74
CA GLU A 54 -10.23 5.99 5.53
C GLU A 54 -11.59 5.36 5.84
N PHE A 55 -11.67 4.54 6.89
CA PHE A 55 -12.94 3.94 7.32
C PHE A 55 -13.95 5.01 7.79
N PHE A 56 -13.51 6.01 8.55
CA PHE A 56 -14.40 7.09 9.01
C PHE A 56 -14.77 8.09 7.90
N VAL A 57 -13.96 8.18 6.85
CA VAL A 57 -14.24 9.00 5.66
C VAL A 57 -15.17 8.28 4.67
N LEU A 58 -15.38 6.96 4.81
CA LEU A 58 -16.36 6.23 4.00
C LEU A 58 -17.75 6.86 4.15
N LYS A 59 -18.26 7.34 3.03
CA LYS A 59 -19.61 7.90 2.92
C LYS A 59 -20.36 7.15 1.84
N PHE A 60 -21.63 6.91 2.12
CA PHE A 60 -22.55 6.38 1.13
C PHE A 60 -22.78 7.42 0.03
N ASN A 61 -22.62 7.01 -1.22
CA ASN A 61 -22.97 7.83 -2.37
C ASN A 61 -24.17 7.22 -3.14
N PRO A 62 -25.40 7.74 -2.98
CA PRO A 62 -26.57 7.19 -3.66
C PRO A 62 -26.55 7.31 -5.18
N GLU A 63 -25.71 8.18 -5.75
CA GLU A 63 -25.56 8.33 -7.20
C GLU A 63 -24.59 7.30 -7.80
N GLU A 64 -23.65 6.78 -7.00
CA GLU A 64 -22.60 5.86 -7.46
C GLU A 64 -22.81 4.42 -6.97
N GLU A 65 -23.48 4.20 -5.85
CA GLU A 65 -23.64 2.87 -5.26
C GLU A 65 -25.01 2.62 -4.62
N THR A 66 -25.38 1.35 -4.53
CA THR A 66 -26.54 0.91 -3.76
C THR A 66 -26.15 0.67 -2.31
N ILE A 67 -27.13 0.68 -1.40
CA ILE A 67 -26.89 0.41 0.02
C ILE A 67 -26.20 -0.93 0.27
N GLY A 68 -26.49 -1.96 -0.53
CA GLY A 68 -25.86 -3.26 -0.42
C GLY A 68 -24.37 -3.24 -0.80
N ILE A 69 -24.00 -2.45 -1.82
CA ILE A 69 -22.60 -2.25 -2.24
C ILE A 69 -21.85 -1.48 -1.16
N PHE A 70 -22.47 -0.45 -0.59
CA PHE A 70 -21.87 0.31 0.52
C PHE A 70 -21.63 -0.57 1.75
N CYS A 71 -22.64 -1.36 2.17
CA CYS A 71 -22.48 -2.31 3.29
C CYS A 71 -21.34 -3.31 3.05
N LYS A 72 -21.17 -3.79 1.81
CA LYS A 72 -20.06 -4.67 1.45
C LYS A 72 -18.71 -3.98 1.61
N ARG A 73 -18.55 -2.75 1.11
CA ARG A 73 -17.32 -1.95 1.29
C ARG A 73 -16.98 -1.69 2.75
N VAL A 74 -18.00 -1.42 3.57
CA VAL A 74 -17.84 -1.23 5.02
C VAL A 74 -17.32 -2.49 5.68
N GLU A 75 -17.88 -3.67 5.37
CA GLU A 75 -17.39 -4.95 5.92
C GLU A 75 -15.98 -5.32 5.42
N GLU A 76 -15.66 -5.04 4.16
CA GLU A 76 -14.31 -5.23 3.61
C GLU A 76 -13.28 -4.37 4.37
N LYS A 77 -13.53 -3.07 4.50
CA LYS A 77 -12.63 -2.15 5.20
C LYS A 77 -12.52 -2.48 6.71
N LYS A 78 -13.61 -2.90 7.34
CA LYS A 78 -13.60 -3.41 8.73
C LYS A 78 -12.72 -4.65 8.88
N THR A 79 -12.79 -5.57 7.93
CA THR A 79 -11.95 -6.78 7.91
C THR A 79 -10.47 -6.40 7.77
N GLU A 80 -10.13 -5.48 6.85
CA GLU A 80 -8.77 -4.97 6.69
C GLU A 80 -8.21 -4.36 7.99
N VAL A 81 -9.00 -3.56 8.70
CA VAL A 81 -8.61 -2.96 9.99
C VAL A 81 -8.38 -4.05 11.03
N GLN A 82 -9.26 -5.05 11.12
CA GLN A 82 -9.17 -6.13 12.11
C GLN A 82 -7.98 -7.06 11.84
N GLU A 83 -7.73 -7.44 10.59
CA GLU A 83 -6.56 -8.22 10.21
C GLU A 83 -5.26 -7.46 10.47
N PHE A 84 -5.24 -6.16 10.19
CA PHE A 84 -4.07 -5.34 10.50
C PHE A 84 -3.84 -5.23 12.01
N GLN A 85 -4.89 -5.03 12.81
CA GLN A 85 -4.79 -5.03 14.27
C GLN A 85 -4.27 -6.36 14.84
N ASN A 86 -4.75 -7.49 14.31
CA ASN A 86 -4.36 -8.83 14.77
C ASN A 86 -2.95 -9.24 14.32
N SER A 87 -2.37 -8.55 13.33
CA SER A 87 -1.03 -8.82 12.81
C SER A 87 0.06 -7.90 13.40
N LEU A 88 -0.32 -6.93 14.24
CA LEU A 88 0.63 -6.15 15.02
C LEU A 88 1.22 -7.02 16.15
N PRO A 89 2.56 -7.01 16.36
CA PRO A 89 3.23 -7.78 17.40
C PRO A 89 2.97 -7.26 18.82
#